data_AF-A0A1S3R3P8-F1
#
_entry.id   AF-A0A1S3R3P8-F1
#
_cell.length_a   1.000
_cell.length_b   1.000
_cell.length_c   1.000
_cell.angle_alpha   90.00
_cell.angle_beta   90.00
_cell.angle_gamma   90.00
#
_symmetry.space_group_name_H-M   'P 1'
#
loop_
_entity.id
_entity.type
_entity.pdbx_description
1 polymer ?
#
loop_
_entity_poly.entity_id
_entity_poly.type
_entity_poly.pdbx_seq_one_letter_code
_entity_poly.pdbx_strand_id
1 'polypeptide(L)'
;MMKDQAITVIVMDARCLRDFQDSQIQVPTQTVISVPEEAINPGITVNQIEANLPAASRETWKRRGFVDYIILLDWFSSVTDLKLGTTLQSLKDALYKWDSTTILRSEPMVLEGGYESWLLFYPMYTSNAKVRPPRTHNYSTLPQRE
;
A
#
# COMPACT_ATOMS: atom_id res chain seq x y z
N MET A 1 -0.80 17.37 -5.59
CA MET A 1 -0.96 17.09 -4.14
C MET A 1 -2.39 17.41 -3.76
N MET A 2 -3.21 16.42 -3.40
CA MET A 2 -4.60 16.67 -2.99
C MET A 2 -4.59 17.55 -1.75
N LYS A 3 -5.07 18.79 -1.91
CA LYS A 3 -5.18 19.82 -0.87
C LYS A 3 -6.62 20.02 -0.43
N ASP A 4 -7.53 19.15 -0.86
CA ASP A 4 -8.93 19.26 -0.52
C ASP A 4 -9.17 18.62 0.86
N GLN A 5 -9.49 19.46 1.84
CA GLN A 5 -9.73 19.05 3.22
C GLN A 5 -10.99 18.17 3.39
N ALA A 6 -11.79 18.04 2.32
CA ALA A 6 -12.97 17.20 2.28
C ALA A 6 -12.69 15.73 1.90
N ILE A 7 -11.55 15.43 1.27
CA ILE A 7 -11.24 14.07 0.79
C ILE A 7 -10.39 13.34 1.81
N THR A 8 -10.93 12.25 2.35
CA THR A 8 -10.26 11.38 3.33
C THR A 8 -9.62 10.17 2.65
N VAL A 9 -8.34 9.94 2.93
CA VAL A 9 -7.55 8.87 2.29
C VAL A 9 -6.80 8.06 3.35
N ILE A 10 -6.85 6.74 3.22
CA ILE A 10 -5.96 5.82 3.93
C ILE A 10 -4.98 5.21 2.93
N VAL A 11 -3.69 5.26 3.24
CA VAL A 11 -2.65 4.52 2.53
C VAL A 11 -2.35 3.24 3.32
N MET A 12 -2.51 2.09 2.69
CA MET A 12 -2.17 0.78 3.23
C MET A 12 -0.88 0.30 2.58
N ASP A 13 0.20 0.31 3.37
CA ASP A 13 1.52 -0.14 2.95
C ASP A 13 1.65 -1.65 3.19
N ALA A 14 1.72 -2.39 2.08
CA ALA A 14 1.79 -3.84 2.03
C ALA A 14 3.21 -4.40 1.90
N ARG A 15 4.24 -3.56 2.10
CA ARG A 15 5.62 -4.05 2.24
C ARG A 15 5.78 -4.80 3.56
N CYS A 16 6.89 -5.54 3.70
CA CYS A 16 7.20 -6.19 4.97
C CYS A 16 7.27 -5.19 6.12
N LEU A 17 6.95 -5.63 7.34
CA LEU A 17 6.88 -4.74 8.50
C LEU A 17 8.20 -3.98 8.74
N ARG A 18 9.34 -4.62 8.44
CA ARG A 18 10.67 -4.02 8.55
C ARG A 18 10.83 -2.83 7.60
N ASP A 19 10.46 -2.98 6.34
CA ASP A 19 10.61 -1.92 5.33
C ASP A 19 9.73 -0.71 5.63
N PHE A 20 8.55 -0.95 6.22
CA PHE A 20 7.67 0.10 6.71
C PHE A 20 8.28 0.87 7.88
N GLN A 21 8.91 0.16 8.82
CA GLN A 21 9.60 0.77 9.96
C GLN A 21 10.84 1.57 9.53
N ASP A 22 11.55 1.09 8.51
CA ASP A 22 12.74 1.75 7.98
C ASP A 22 12.39 3.07 7.27
N SER A 23 11.28 3.10 6.53
CA SER A 23 10.70 4.34 6.01
C SER A 23 9.23 4.19 5.65
N GLN A 24 8.43 5.21 5.96
CA GLN A 24 7.01 5.29 5.64
C GLN A 24 6.68 6.63 4.97
N ILE A 25 5.54 6.69 4.28
CA ILE A 25 5.00 7.96 3.76
C ILE A 25 4.60 8.84 4.94
N GLN A 26 4.94 10.12 4.89
CA GLN A 26 4.58 11.13 5.89
C GLN A 26 3.98 12.36 5.21
N VAL A 27 2.69 12.28 4.90
CA VAL A 27 1.90 13.41 4.40
C VAL A 27 0.97 13.86 5.53
N PRO A 28 1.02 15.13 5.98
CA PRO A 28 0.28 15.59 7.17
C PRO A 28 -1.24 15.35 7.16
N THR A 29 -1.84 15.27 5.97
CA THR A 29 -3.30 15.09 5.79
C THR A 29 -3.72 13.65 5.52
N GLN A 30 -2.78 12.70 5.46
CA GLN A 30 -3.06 11.32 5.10
C GLN A 30 -2.71 10.38 6.23
N THR A 31 -3.57 9.39 6.45
CA THR A 31 -3.29 8.31 7.40
C THR A 31 -2.63 7.16 6.67
N VAL A 32 -1.43 6.79 7.10
CA VAL A 32 -0.66 5.68 6.53
C VAL A 32 -0.62 4.56 7.57
N ILE A 33 -0.94 3.34 7.17
CA ILE A 33 -0.85 2.15 8.03
C ILE A 33 -0.05 1.04 7.37
N SER A 34 0.61 0.24 8.20
CA SER A 34 1.23 -1.00 7.77
C SER A 34 0.20 -2.12 7.75
N VAL A 35 0.10 -2.78 6.59
CA VAL A 35 -0.64 -4.03 6.37
C VAL A 35 0.39 -5.04 5.83
N PRO A 36 1.26 -5.57 6.70
CA PRO A 36 2.47 -6.27 6.29
C PRO A 36 2.18 -7.44 5.35
N GLU A 37 3.07 -7.70 4.38
CA GLU A 37 2.93 -8.85 3.47
C GLU A 37 2.83 -10.18 4.23
N GLU A 38 3.47 -10.27 5.40
CA GLU A 38 3.41 -11.45 6.28
C GLU A 38 2.01 -11.72 6.81
N ALA A 39 1.14 -10.70 6.86
CA ALA A 39 -0.26 -10.80 7.25
C ALA A 39 -1.20 -11.09 6.08
N ILE A 40 -0.69 -11.16 4.83
CA ILE A 40 -1.51 -11.29 3.62
C ILE A 40 -1.15 -12.60 2.91
N ASN A 41 -2.16 -13.45 2.68
CA ASN A 41 -2.02 -14.66 1.87
C ASN A 41 -3.14 -14.72 0.82
N PRO A 42 -2.95 -15.42 -0.31
CA PRO A 42 -4.02 -15.59 -1.29
C PRO A 42 -5.27 -16.21 -0.67
N GLY A 43 -6.43 -15.59 -0.90
CA GLY A 43 -7.72 -16.03 -0.33
C GLY A 43 -7.94 -15.64 1.14
N ILE A 44 -7.11 -14.77 1.70
CA ILE A 44 -7.27 -14.28 3.08
C ILE A 44 -8.51 -13.36 3.22
N THR A 45 -9.08 -13.34 4.42
CA THR A 45 -10.21 -12.48 4.78
C THR A 45 -9.77 -11.26 5.59
N VAL A 46 -10.59 -10.20 5.61
CA VAL A 46 -10.30 -8.98 6.39
C VAL A 46 -10.12 -9.22 7.88
N ASN A 47 -10.83 -10.19 8.46
CA ASN A 47 -10.72 -10.55 9.87
C ASN A 47 -9.37 -11.21 10.18
N GLN A 48 -8.88 -12.05 9.27
CA GLN A 48 -7.57 -12.68 9.39
C GLN A 48 -6.43 -11.67 9.22
N ILE A 49 -6.58 -10.71 8.29
CA ILE A 49 -5.63 -9.60 8.17
C ILE A 49 -5.64 -8.80 9.47
N GLU A 50 -6.81 -8.37 9.96
CA GLU A 50 -6.94 -7.55 11.19
C GLU A 50 -6.27 -8.20 12.41
N ALA A 51 -6.43 -9.52 12.57
CA ALA A 51 -5.81 -10.26 13.66
C ALA A 51 -4.26 -10.21 13.63
N ASN A 52 -3.68 -10.18 12.43
CA ASN A 52 -2.23 -10.15 12.21
C ASN A 52 -1.67 -8.72 12.03
N LEU A 53 -2.51 -7.69 12.09
CA LEU A 53 -2.05 -6.30 11.99
C LEU A 53 -1.27 -5.85 13.23
N PRO A 54 -0.25 -5.00 13.06
CA PRO A 54 0.36 -4.24 14.15
C PRO A 54 -0.70 -3.44 14.92
N ALA A 55 -0.54 -3.33 16.24
CA ALA A 55 -1.52 -2.67 17.10
C ALA A 55 -1.82 -1.22 16.66
N ALA A 56 -0.81 -0.49 16.18
CA ALA A 56 -0.94 0.88 15.68
C ALA A 56 -1.82 0.98 14.42
N SER A 57 -1.89 -0.06 13.59
CA SER A 57 -2.67 -0.06 12.35
C SER A 57 -4.16 -0.40 12.58
N ARG A 58 -4.49 -1.08 13.69
CA ARG A 58 -5.82 -1.68 13.91
C ARG A 58 -6.94 -0.65 14.01
N GLU A 59 -6.71 0.48 14.65
CA GLU A 59 -7.74 1.50 14.82
C GLU A 59 -8.14 2.11 13.46
N THR A 60 -7.15 2.49 12.66
CA THR A 60 -7.37 3.01 11.31
C THR A 60 -7.97 1.96 10.38
N TRP A 61 -7.53 0.70 10.49
CA TRP A 61 -8.10 -0.42 9.71
C TRP A 61 -9.60 -0.57 9.92
N LYS A 62 -10.08 -0.44 11.16
CA LYS A 62 -11.52 -0.46 11.47
C LYS A 62 -12.28 0.73 10.88
N ARG A 63 -11.60 1.85 10.65
CA ARG A 63 -12.17 3.07 10.08
C ARG A 63 -12.17 3.09 8.54
N ARG A 64 -11.69 2.03 7.88
CA ARG A 64 -11.57 1.95 6.41
C ARG A 64 -12.88 2.15 5.63
N GLY A 65 -14.03 1.82 6.22
CA GLY A 65 -15.34 2.06 5.59
C GLY A 65 -15.80 3.52 5.62
N PHE A 66 -15.14 4.38 6.40
CA PHE A 66 -15.52 5.78 6.56
C PHE A 66 -14.70 6.72 5.69
N VAL A 67 -13.67 6.23 5.00
CA VAL A 67 -12.83 7.06 4.13
C VAL A 67 -13.29 7.01 2.68
N ASP A 68 -12.96 8.06 1.93
CA ASP A 68 -13.33 8.19 0.52
C ASP A 68 -12.50 7.29 -0.37
N TYR A 69 -11.18 7.20 -0.09
CA TYR A 69 -10.26 6.39 -0.89
C TYR A 69 -9.30 5.58 -0.03
N ILE A 70 -9.01 4.37 -0.53
CA ILE A 70 -7.94 3.51 -0.02
C ILE A 70 -6.90 3.36 -1.12
N ILE A 71 -5.65 3.67 -0.79
CA ILE A 71 -4.50 3.48 -1.66
C ILE A 71 -3.67 2.31 -1.14
N LEU A 72 -3.38 1.34 -1.99
CA LEU A 72 -2.51 0.20 -1.70
C LEU A 72 -1.12 0.47 -2.28
N LEU A 73 -0.11 0.05 -1.55
CA LEU A 73 1.28 0.34 -1.84
C LEU A 73 2.14 -0.89 -1.56
N ASP A 74 3.06 -1.21 -2.46
CA ASP A 74 4.20 -2.07 -2.20
C ASP A 74 5.50 -1.36 -2.65
N TRP A 75 6.59 -2.09 -2.89
CA TRP A 75 7.82 -1.47 -3.39
C TRP A 75 7.75 -0.97 -4.84
N PHE A 76 7.16 -1.74 -5.76
CA PHE A 76 7.38 -1.59 -7.21
C PHE A 76 6.14 -1.73 -8.10
N SER A 77 5.04 -2.29 -7.58
CA SER A 77 3.92 -2.71 -8.41
C SER A 77 3.13 -1.53 -8.97
N SER A 78 2.62 -1.72 -10.18
CA SER A 78 1.60 -0.91 -10.85
C SER A 78 0.26 -1.63 -10.90
N VAL A 79 -0.80 -0.97 -11.35
CA VAL A 79 -2.09 -1.65 -11.61
C VAL A 79 -1.94 -2.82 -12.59
N THR A 80 -0.96 -2.79 -13.51
CA THR A 80 -0.72 -3.87 -14.48
C THR A 80 -0.06 -5.11 -13.88
N ASP A 81 0.55 -4.98 -12.70
CA ASP A 81 1.24 -6.08 -12.00
C ASP A 81 0.30 -6.87 -11.08
N LEU A 82 -0.93 -6.40 -10.87
CA LEU A 82 -1.94 -7.06 -10.05
C LEU A 82 -2.38 -8.35 -10.72
N LYS A 83 -1.80 -9.46 -10.25
CA LYS A 83 -2.10 -10.81 -10.69
C LYS A 83 -2.57 -11.65 -9.51
N LEU A 84 -3.34 -12.69 -9.81
CA LEU A 84 -3.82 -13.62 -8.80
C LEU A 84 -2.62 -14.26 -8.08
N GLY A 85 -2.64 -14.21 -6.75
CA GLY A 85 -1.52 -14.67 -5.91
C GLY A 85 -0.53 -13.58 -5.49
N THR A 86 -0.56 -12.38 -6.08
CA THR A 86 0.25 -11.24 -5.58
C THR A 86 -0.34 -10.69 -4.27
N THR A 87 0.52 -10.08 -3.44
CA THR A 87 0.14 -9.49 -2.15
C THR A 87 -0.93 -8.40 -2.33
N LEU A 88 -0.69 -7.44 -3.24
CA LEU A 88 -1.64 -6.34 -3.48
C LEU A 88 -2.98 -6.83 -4.03
N GLN A 89 -2.98 -7.80 -4.94
CA GLN A 89 -4.23 -8.38 -5.45
C GLN A 89 -5.00 -9.10 -4.34
N SER A 90 -4.30 -9.87 -3.50
CA SER A 90 -4.91 -10.59 -2.39
C SER A 90 -5.52 -9.63 -1.36
N LEU A 91 -4.83 -8.54 -1.04
CA LEU A 91 -5.33 -7.48 -0.16
C LEU A 91 -6.54 -6.76 -0.77
N LYS A 92 -6.46 -6.40 -2.05
CA LYS A 92 -7.56 -5.75 -2.77
C LYS A 92 -8.82 -6.63 -2.80
N ASP A 93 -8.66 -7.91 -3.10
CA ASP A 93 -9.76 -8.87 -3.13
C ASP A 93 -10.37 -9.05 -1.73
N ALA A 94 -9.54 -9.15 -0.69
CA ALA A 94 -10.02 -9.21 0.69
C ALA A 94 -10.88 -8.00 1.05
N LEU A 95 -10.43 -6.79 0.69
CA LEU A 95 -11.10 -5.54 1.01
C LEU A 95 -12.38 -5.27 0.19
N TYR A 96 -12.41 -5.64 -1.08
CA TYR A 96 -13.46 -5.19 -2.00
C TYR A 96 -14.37 -6.31 -2.52
N LYS A 97 -13.89 -7.56 -2.57
CA LYS A 97 -14.69 -8.70 -3.04
C LYS A 97 -15.21 -9.58 -1.91
N TRP A 98 -14.40 -9.77 -0.87
CA TRP A 98 -14.69 -10.75 0.20
C TRP A 98 -15.16 -10.12 1.51
N ASP A 99 -15.05 -8.80 1.69
CA ASP A 99 -15.53 -8.12 2.89
C ASP A 99 -17.06 -7.96 2.85
N SER A 100 -17.77 -8.76 3.65
CA SER A 100 -19.21 -8.65 3.85
C SER A 100 -19.60 -7.71 4.99
N THR A 101 -18.62 -7.20 5.74
CA THR A 101 -18.84 -6.40 6.97
C THR A 101 -18.75 -4.91 6.72
N THR A 102 -17.81 -4.50 5.87
CA THR A 102 -17.49 -3.10 5.62
C THR A 102 -17.60 -2.80 4.13
N ILE A 103 -18.50 -1.88 3.77
CA ILE A 103 -18.65 -1.43 2.38
C ILE A 103 -17.75 -0.22 2.16
N LEU A 104 -16.84 -0.31 1.18
CA LEU A 104 -15.97 0.80 0.79
C LEU A 104 -16.69 1.76 -0.16
N ARG A 105 -16.37 3.06 -0.06
CA ARG A 105 -16.94 4.09 -0.95
C ARG A 105 -16.43 3.99 -2.39
N SER A 106 -15.20 3.53 -2.55
CA SER A 106 -14.55 3.31 -3.84
C SER A 106 -13.76 2.01 -3.84
N GLU A 107 -13.48 1.49 -5.04
CA GLU A 107 -12.52 0.41 -5.21
C GLU A 107 -11.12 0.84 -4.73
N PRO A 108 -10.37 0.00 -3.99
CA PRO A 108 -8.99 0.28 -3.62
C PRO A 108 -8.10 0.48 -4.85
N MET A 109 -7.30 1.55 -4.85
CA MET A 109 -6.41 1.93 -5.95
C MET A 109 -4.97 1.57 -5.59
N VAL A 110 -4.13 1.26 -6.58
CA VAL A 110 -2.71 0.98 -6.36
C VAL A 110 -1.88 2.20 -6.72
N LEU A 111 -0.88 2.53 -5.89
CA LEU A 111 0.05 3.61 -6.19
C LEU A 111 1.01 3.16 -7.29
N GLU A 112 0.92 3.80 -8.46
CA GLU A 112 1.75 3.51 -9.62
C GLU A 112 3.26 3.60 -9.30
N GLY A 113 3.97 2.49 -9.55
CA GLY A 113 5.41 2.37 -9.33
C GLY A 113 5.83 2.27 -7.85
N GLY A 114 4.86 2.04 -6.96
CA GLY A 114 5.08 1.73 -5.55
C GLY A 114 5.85 2.78 -4.75
N TYR A 115 6.47 2.32 -3.66
CA TYR A 115 7.22 3.17 -2.75
C TYR A 115 8.53 3.66 -3.35
N GLU A 116 9.12 2.91 -4.28
CA GLU A 116 10.30 3.35 -5.05
C GLU A 116 9.99 4.64 -5.81
N SER A 117 8.90 4.67 -6.57
CA SER A 117 8.50 5.88 -7.31
C SER A 117 8.16 7.02 -6.36
N TRP A 118 7.53 6.74 -5.22
CA TRP A 118 7.29 7.76 -4.19
C TRP A 118 8.58 8.39 -3.67
N LEU A 119 9.62 7.60 -3.40
CA LEU A 119 10.93 8.10 -2.97
C LEU A 119 11.59 8.98 -4.04
N LEU A 120 11.40 8.66 -5.33
CA LEU A 120 11.95 9.45 -6.44
C LEU A 120 11.27 10.82 -6.60
N PHE A 121 9.94 10.85 -6.51
CA PHE A 121 9.17 12.08 -6.77
C PHE A 121 8.91 12.93 -5.52
N TYR A 122 8.77 12.30 -4.36
CA TYR A 122 8.31 12.94 -3.12
C TYR A 122 9.15 12.55 -1.88
N PRO A 123 10.50 12.60 -1.95
CA PRO A 123 11.35 12.18 -0.83
C PRO A 123 11.12 12.98 0.46
N MET A 124 10.71 14.26 0.34
CA MET A 124 10.39 15.13 1.48
C MET A 124 9.14 14.70 2.26
N TYR A 125 8.31 13.83 1.70
CA TYR A 125 7.12 13.26 2.36
C TYR A 125 7.37 11.82 2.80
N THR A 126 8.58 11.55 3.29
CA THR A 126 8.96 10.25 3.85
C THR A 126 9.69 10.44 5.18
N SER A 127 9.60 9.46 6.08
CA SER A 127 10.37 9.50 7.33
C SER A 127 11.86 9.28 7.10
N ASN A 128 12.24 8.56 6.04
CA ASN A 128 13.64 8.28 5.70
C ASN A 128 13.84 8.09 4.19
N ALA A 129 14.18 9.17 3.50
CA ALA A 129 14.42 9.15 2.05
C ALA A 129 15.69 8.38 1.61
N LYS A 130 16.50 7.86 2.54
CA LYS A 130 17.75 7.15 2.23
C LYS A 130 17.59 5.63 2.13
N VAL A 131 16.39 5.11 2.40
CA VAL A 131 16.14 3.67 2.27
C VAL A 131 16.38 3.20 0.84
N ARG A 132 16.83 1.96 0.73
CA ARG A 132 17.07 1.32 -0.57
C ARG A 132 16.02 0.24 -0.76
N PRO A 133 15.37 0.19 -1.94
CA PRO A 133 14.49 -0.91 -2.26
C PRO A 133 15.22 -2.26 -2.15
N PRO A 134 14.50 -3.35 -1.83
CA PRO A 134 15.02 -4.70 -1.95
C PRO A 134 15.59 -4.88 -3.36
N ARG A 135 16.74 -5.53 -3.47
CA ARG A 135 17.40 -5.74 -4.76
C ARG A 135 16.63 -6.77 -5.57
N THR A 136 15.56 -6.36 -6.25
CA THR A 136 14.74 -7.26 -7.06
C THR A 136 14.26 -6.62 -8.37
N HIS A 137 15.15 -6.04 -9.19
CA HIS A 137 15.23 -6.35 -10.63
C HIS A 137 16.37 -5.62 -11.35
N ASN A 138 16.92 -6.30 -12.35
CA ASN A 138 17.88 -5.77 -13.30
C ASN A 138 17.21 -4.70 -14.17
N TYR A 139 17.61 -3.44 -14.03
CA TYR A 139 17.41 -2.46 -15.09
C TYR A 139 18.30 -2.87 -16.27
N SER A 140 17.81 -3.74 -17.17
CA SER A 140 18.39 -3.91 -18.50
C SER A 140 18.13 -2.62 -19.30
N THR A 141 18.90 -1.57 -19.00
CA THR A 141 18.91 -0.31 -19.73
C THR A 141 20.18 -0.25 -20.57
N LEU A 142 20.23 -1.09 -21.60
CA LEU A 142 21.07 -0.83 -22.76
C LEU A 142 20.16 -0.88 -23.99
N PRO A 143 19.94 0.24 -24.71
CA PRO A 143 19.31 0.17 -26.00
C PRO A 143 20.24 -0.61 -26.95
N GLN A 144 19.75 -1.71 -27.51
CA GLN A 144 20.36 -2.30 -28.69
C GLN A 144 20.30 -1.25 -29.80
N ARG A 145 21.47 -0.76 -30.21
CA ARG A 145 21.61 0.00 -31.46
C ARG A 145 21.39 -0.98 -32.61
N GLU A 146 20.35 -0.72 -33.40
CA GLU A 146 20.30 -1.16 -34.80
C GLU A 146 21.26 -0.32 -35.65
#